data_AF-A0A2S8S6E6-F1
#
_entry.id   AF-A0A2S8S6E6-F1
#
_cell.length_a   1.000
_cell.length_b   1.000
_cell.length_c   1.000
_cell.angle_alpha   90.00
_cell.angle_beta   90.00
_cell.angle_gamma   90.00
#
_symmetry.space_group_name_H-M   'P 1'
#
loop_
_entity.id
_entity.type
_entity.pdbx_description
1 polymer ?
#
loop_
_entity_poly.entity_id
_entity_poly.type
_entity_poly.pdbx_seq_one_letter_code
_entity_poly.pdbx_strand_id
1 'polypeptide(L)' 'MGAFRARGLTFEGWCKENGLTPMNGRNATFGQSRGDVGRANLERIIEAAGREFIRDAYARRLAEHAAQFAKGAA' A
#
# COMPACT_ATOMS: atom_id res chain seq x y z
N MET A 1 -3.57 2.63 -4.02
CA MET A 1 -4.82 2.57 -4.82
C MET A 1 -4.72 1.71 -6.07
N GLY A 2 -3.55 1.54 -6.71
CA GLY A 2 -3.42 0.72 -7.93
C GLY A 2 -3.57 -0.79 -7.74
N ALA A 3 -3.11 -1.35 -6.62
CA ALA A 3 -3.10 -2.81 -6.40
C ALA A 3 -4.48 -3.45 -6.39
N PHE A 4 -5.43 -2.86 -5.66
CA PHE A 4 -6.82 -3.35 -5.63
C PHE A 4 -7.51 -3.15 -6.98
N ARG A 5 -7.30 -2.00 -7.64
CA ARG A 5 -7.87 -1.73 -8.97
C ARG A 5 -7.40 -2.71 -10.04
N ALA A 6 -6.13 -3.13 -10.01
CA ALA A 6 -5.59 -4.12 -10.93
C ALA A 6 -6.32 -5.49 -10.84
N ARG A 7 -6.99 -5.75 -9.71
CA ARG A 7 -7.77 -6.97 -9.45
C ARG A 7 -9.29 -6.76 -9.55
N GLY A 8 -9.75 -5.61 -10.05
CA GLY A 8 -11.17 -5.25 -10.11
C GLY A 8 -11.82 -4.93 -8.75
N LEU A 9 -11.01 -4.78 -7.70
CA LEU A 9 -11.46 -4.45 -6.35
C LEU A 9 -11.19 -2.98 -6.03
N THR A 10 -11.92 -2.44 -5.07
CA THR A 10 -11.59 -1.14 -4.46
C THR A 10 -11.00 -1.36 -3.07
N PHE A 11 -10.10 -0.49 -2.65
CA PHE A 11 -9.53 -0.54 -1.31
C PHE A 11 -10.62 -0.46 -0.23
N GLU A 12 -11.60 0.42 -0.43
CA GLU A 12 -12.70 0.64 0.50
C GLU A 12 -13.65 -0.56 0.56
N GLY A 13 -13.94 -1.18 -0.59
CA GLY A 13 -14.71 -2.42 -0.66
C GLY A 13 -14.02 -3.55 0.11
N TRP A 14 -12.73 -3.77 -0.15
CA TRP A 14 -11.96 -4.79 0.56
C TRP A 14 -11.90 -4.52 2.07
N CYS A 15 -11.69 -3.28 2.50
CA CYS A 15 -11.71 -2.92 3.92
C CYS A 15 -13.04 -3.30 4.57
N LYS A 16 -14.17 -2.92 3.94
CA LYS A 16 -15.52 -3.22 4.46
C LYS A 16 -15.75 -4.73 4.59
N GLU A 17 -15.37 -5.50 3.57
CA GLU A 17 -15.50 -6.97 3.57
C GLU A 17 -14.63 -7.64 4.65
N ASN A 18 -13.53 -7.00 5.04
CA ASN A 18 -12.56 -7.54 6.00
C ASN A 18 -12.70 -6.98 7.42
N GLY A 19 -13.80 -6.29 7.72
CA GLY A 19 -14.09 -5.74 9.05
C GLY A 19 -13.21 -4.52 9.41
N LEU A 20 -12.66 -3.85 8.39
CA LEU A 20 -11.82 -2.67 8.53
C LEU A 20 -12.57 -1.41 8.09
N THR A 21 -12.45 -0.34 8.88
CA THR A 21 -12.83 0.97 8.37
C THR A 21 -11.78 1.44 7.34
N PRO A 22 -12.17 2.16 6.28
CA PRO A 22 -11.21 2.72 5.33
C PRO A 22 -10.14 3.59 6.00
N MET A 23 -10.51 4.30 7.09
CA MET A 23 -9.59 5.10 7.89
C MET A 23 -8.51 4.21 8.53
N ASN A 24 -8.89 3.14 9.22
CA ASN A 24 -7.94 2.23 9.85
C ASN A 24 -7.02 1.57 8.83
N GLY A 25 -7.56 1.18 7.67
CA GLY A 25 -6.76 0.67 6.56
C GLY A 25 -5.72 1.69 6.09
N ARG A 26 -6.12 2.95 5.86
CA ARG A 26 -5.20 4.04 5.47
C ARG A 26 -4.13 4.28 6.53
N ASN A 27 -4.52 4.37 7.79
CA ASN A 27 -3.60 4.60 8.91
C ASN A 27 -2.56 3.47 9.03
N ALA A 28 -2.96 2.22 8.78
CA ALA A 28 -2.04 1.09 8.70
C ALA A 28 -1.06 1.25 7.53
N THR A 29 -1.54 1.60 6.32
CA THR A 29 -0.67 1.79 5.15
C THR A 29 0.27 2.99 5.25
N PHE A 30 -0.09 4.02 6.01
CA PHE A 30 0.75 5.19 6.26
C PHE A 30 1.66 5.02 7.48
N GLY A 31 1.60 3.88 8.18
CA GLY A 31 2.41 3.64 9.38
C GLY A 31 2.04 4.52 10.57
N GLN A 32 0.83 5.11 10.57
CA GLN A 32 0.27 5.84 11.70
C GLN A 32 -0.19 4.88 12.82
N SER A 33 -0.55 3.65 12.47
CA SER A 33 -0.89 2.59 13.42
C SER A 33 0.26 1.60 13.56
N ARG A 34 1.17 1.84 14.50
CA ARG A 34 2.39 1.01 14.72
C ARG A 34 2.23 -0.13 15.74
N GLY A 35 1.09 -0.20 16.42
CA GLY A 35 0.78 -1.30 17.35
C GLY A 35 0.49 -2.63 16.62
N ASP A 36 0.34 -3.71 17.38
CA ASP A 36 0.17 -5.08 16.85
C ASP A 36 -1.00 -5.20 15.86
N VAL A 37 -2.13 -4.59 16.20
CA VAL A 37 -3.32 -4.55 15.34
C VAL A 37 -3.03 -3.81 14.03
N GLY A 38 -2.31 -2.69 14.07
CA GLY A 38 -1.95 -1.92 12.89
C GLY A 38 -1.03 -2.70 11.95
N ARG A 39 -0.04 -3.40 12.52
CA ARG A 39 0.87 -4.28 11.77
C ARG A 39 0.13 -5.47 11.14
N ALA A 40 -0.76 -6.12 11.89
CA ALA A 40 -1.58 -7.22 11.38
C ALA A 40 -2.51 -6.76 10.24
N ASN A 41 -3.11 -5.58 10.36
CA ASN A 41 -3.95 -5.00 9.32
C ASN A 41 -3.14 -4.65 8.06
N LEU A 42 -1.94 -4.08 8.24
CA LEU A 42 -1.03 -3.81 7.13
C LEU A 42 -0.67 -5.09 6.38
N GLU A 43 -0.35 -6.16 7.10
CA GLU A 43 0.01 -7.44 6.50
C GLU A 43 -1.13 -8.02 5.66
N ARG A 44 -2.36 -8.01 6.20
CA ARG A 44 -3.56 -8.43 5.45
C ARG A 44 -3.78 -7.61 4.19
N ILE A 45 -3.52 -6.29 4.24
CA ILE A 45 -3.64 -5.39 3.09
C ILE A 45 -2.59 -5.73 2.02
N ILE A 46 -1.34 -6.00 2.42
CA ILE A 46 -0.25 -6.36 1.50
C ILE A 46 -0.56 -7.68 0.79
N GLU A 47 -1.03 -8.68 1.54
CA GLU A 47 -1.41 -9.98 0.96
C GLU A 47 -2.57 -9.85 -0.03
N ALA A 48 -3.63 -9.10 0.32
CA ALA A 48 -4.76 -8.88 -0.57
C ALA A 48 -4.37 -8.11 -1.84
N ALA A 49 -3.48 -7.14 -1.70
CA ALA A 49 -2.93 -6.37 -2.81
C ALA A 49 -1.99 -7.20 -3.71
N GLY A 50 -1.48 -8.32 -3.22
CA GLY A 50 -0.45 -9.13 -3.86
C GLY A 50 0.94 -8.62 -3.51
N ARG A 51 1.69 -9.42 -2.74
CA ARG A 51 3.02 -9.06 -2.24
C ARG A 51 4.01 -8.70 -3.34
N GLU A 52 4.04 -9.49 -4.42
CA GLU A 52 4.93 -9.23 -5.56
C GLU A 52 4.58 -7.91 -6.25
N PHE A 53 3.29 -7.68 -6.50
CA PHE A 53 2.84 -6.42 -7.08
C PHE A 53 3.26 -5.22 -6.22
N ILE A 54 3.10 -5.30 -4.89
CA ILE A 54 3.51 -4.24 -3.96
C ILE A 54 5.02 -4.01 -4.01
N ARG A 55 5.82 -5.08 -4.00
CA ARG A 55 7.27 -5.00 -4.11
C ARG A 55 7.68 -4.30 -5.41
N ASP A 56 7.14 -4.73 -6.53
CA ASP A 56 7.54 -4.24 -7.85
C ASP A 56 7.07 -2.80 -8.07
N ALA A 57 5.87 -2.45 -7.62
CA ALA A 57 5.36 -1.09 -7.63
C ALA A 57 6.21 -0.15 -6.75
N TYR A 58 6.66 -0.62 -5.59
CA TYR A 58 7.54 0.15 -4.71
C TYR A 58 8.93 0.33 -5.31
N ALA A 59 9.52 -0.75 -5.86
CA ALA A 59 10.80 -0.69 -6.55
C ALA A 59 10.79 0.30 -7.72
N ARG A 60 9.72 0.25 -8.54
CA ARG A 60 9.51 1.21 -9.63
C ARG A 60 9.45 2.64 -9.12
N ARG A 61 8.66 2.92 -8.07
CA ARG A 61 8.56 4.26 -7.48
C ARG A 61 9.91 4.75 -6.97
N LEU A 62 10.69 3.87 -6.34
CA LEU A 62 12.02 4.21 -5.84
C LEU A 62 12.97 4.57 -6.98
N ALA A 63 12.97 3.79 -8.07
CA ALA A 63 13.76 4.09 -9.26
C ALA A 63 13.35 5.43 -9.91
N GLU A 64 12.04 5.69 -10.02
CA GLU A 64 11.52 6.97 -10.53
C GLU A 64 11.96 8.16 -9.66
N HIS A 65 11.88 8.04 -8.33
CA HIS A 65 12.37 9.05 -7.40
C HIS A 65 13.89 9.26 -7.51
N ALA A 66 14.67 8.18 -7.57
CA ALA A 66 16.13 8.26 -7.72
C ALA A 66 16.53 8.98 -9.03
N ALA A 67 15.81 8.70 -10.12
CA ALA A 67 16.02 9.37 -11.41
C ALA A 67 15.73 10.88 -11.35
N GLN A 68 14.81 11.33 -10.49
CA GLN A 68 14.56 12.76 -10.28
C GLN A 68 15.74 13.45 -9.60
N PHE A 69 16.37 12.81 -8.60
CA PHE A 69 17.58 13.34 -7.97
C PHE A 69 18.77 13.37 -8.94
N ALA A 70 18.94 12.33 -9.77
CA ALA A 70 19.99 12.31 -10.79
C ALA A 70 19.82 13.41 -11.85
N LYS A 71 18.58 13.77 -12.19
CA LYS A 71 18.27 14.86 -13.14
C LYS A 71 18.31 16.26 -12.51
N GLY A 72 18.10 16.37 -11.20
CA GLY A 72 18.13 17.63 -10.44
C GLY A 72 19.51 17.99 -9.86
N ALA A 73 20.50 17.11 -10.01
CA ALA A 73 21.91 17.45 -9.81
C ALA A 73 22.43 18.21 -11.05
N ALA A 74 22.02 19.47 -11.18
CA ALA A 74 22.50 20.43 -12.17
C ALA A 74 22.79 21.77 -11.49
#